data_AF-A0A1E2UNZ1-F1
#
_entry.id   AF-A0A1E2UNZ1-F1
#
_cell.length_a   1.000
_cell.length_b   1.000
_cell.length_c   1.000
_cell.angle_alpha   90.00
_cell.angle_beta   90.00
_cell.angle_gamma   90.00
#
_symmetry.space_group_name_H-M   'P 1'
#
loop_
_entity.id
_entity.type
_entity.pdbx_description
1 polymer ?
#
loop_
_entity_poly.entity_id
_entity_poly.type
_entity_poly.pdbx_seq_one_letter_code
_entity_poly.pdbx_strand_id
1 'polypeptide(L)'
;MALLDQESANLFVSPDYGRTNIRVRHSIISSKQLDQAIENTRSFAGNTIDSRLNIEVTGESYLNGQAVDYMGDSQLRCLLFILAFVFIIITLMLINVRVGLVAVMVNILPVTILFGVMGYFYIALDTGTLMVAAIVLGIGVDHTMHFIV
;
A
#
# COMPACT_ATOMS: atom_id res chain seq x y z
N MET A 1 -25.82 -28.95 -7.50
CA MET A 1 -25.60 -28.30 -8.82
C MET A 1 -26.92 -27.67 -9.22
N ALA A 2 -27.21 -26.47 -8.70
CA ALA A 2 -28.47 -25.78 -8.95
C ALA A 2 -28.34 -24.99 -10.25
N LEU A 3 -29.09 -25.40 -11.28
CA LEU A 3 -29.25 -24.63 -12.51
C LEU A 3 -29.93 -23.30 -12.13
N LEU A 4 -29.28 -22.19 -12.47
CA LEU A 4 -29.87 -20.85 -12.32
C LEU A 4 -31.14 -20.80 -13.17
N ASP A 5 -32.25 -20.41 -12.55
CA ASP A 5 -33.49 -20.10 -13.26
C ASP A 5 -33.25 -18.91 -14.20
N GLN A 6 -33.99 -18.84 -15.31
CA GLN A 6 -33.76 -17.87 -16.38
C GLN A 6 -33.93 -16.41 -15.90
N GLU A 7 -34.79 -16.22 -14.90
CA GLU A 7 -34.99 -14.93 -14.22
C GLU A 7 -33.77 -14.54 -13.36
N SER A 8 -33.12 -15.52 -12.73
CA SER A 8 -31.90 -15.31 -11.93
C SER A 8 -30.67 -15.07 -12.80
N ALA A 9 -30.63 -15.63 -14.02
CA ALA A 9 -29.56 -15.41 -14.99
C ALA A 9 -29.56 -13.97 -15.54
N ASN A 10 -30.73 -13.35 -15.69
CA ASN A 10 -30.86 -11.96 -16.13
C ASN A 10 -30.28 -10.94 -15.13
N LEU A 11 -30.04 -11.32 -13.86
CA LEU A 11 -29.36 -10.46 -12.88
C LEU A 11 -27.84 -10.33 -13.12
N PHE A 12 -27.27 -11.25 -13.88
CA PHE A 12 -25.82 -11.31 -14.13
C PHE A 12 -25.44 -10.94 -15.56
N VAL A 13 -26.42 -10.78 -16.46
CA VAL A 13 -26.20 -10.50 -17.88
C VAL A 13 -26.81 -9.15 -18.23
N SER A 14 -26.11 -8.36 -19.04
CA SER A 14 -26.63 -7.07 -19.50
C SER A 14 -27.85 -7.24 -20.42
N PRO A 15 -28.77 -6.26 -20.51
CA PRO A 15 -29.98 -6.38 -21.33
C PRO A 15 -29.72 -6.61 -22.83
N ASP A 16 -28.55 -6.21 -23.31
CA ASP A 16 -28.04 -6.41 -24.67
C ASP A 16 -27.27 -7.73 -24.85
N TYR A 17 -27.20 -8.57 -23.81
CA TYR A 17 -26.44 -9.84 -23.77
C TYR A 17 -24.95 -9.71 -24.12
N GLY A 18 -24.41 -8.49 -24.14
CA GLY A 18 -23.02 -8.20 -24.49
C GLY A 18 -22.04 -8.34 -23.34
N ARG A 19 -22.53 -8.38 -22.08
CA ARG A 19 -21.69 -8.44 -20.87
C ARG A 19 -22.28 -9.37 -19.83
N THR A 20 -21.42 -10.11 -19.15
CA THR A 20 -21.79 -10.97 -18.03
C THR A 20 -20.89 -10.65 -16.84
N ASN A 21 -21.49 -10.51 -15.66
CA ASN A 21 -20.78 -10.29 -14.40
C ASN A 21 -20.74 -11.60 -13.59
N ILE A 22 -19.53 -12.06 -13.28
CA ILE A 22 -19.31 -13.24 -12.43
C ILE A 22 -18.82 -12.75 -11.07
N ARG A 23 -19.64 -12.96 -10.03
CA ARG A 23 -19.30 -12.56 -8.67
C ARG A 23 -18.59 -13.70 -7.92
N VAL A 24 -17.34 -13.48 -7.55
CA VAL A 24 -16.55 -14.41 -6.73
C VAL A 24 -16.45 -13.87 -5.31
N ARG A 25 -16.76 -14.70 -4.30
CA ARG A 25 -16.53 -14.38 -2.89
C ARG A 25 -15.29 -15.13 -2.42
N HIS A 26 -14.36 -14.43 -1.79
CA HIS A 26 -13.13 -14.99 -1.21
C HIS A 26 -12.91 -14.40 0.19
N SER A 27 -12.09 -15.07 1.02
CA SER A 27 -11.65 -14.53 2.32
C SER A 27 -10.17 -14.11 2.32
N ILE A 28 -9.60 -13.87 1.14
CA ILE A 28 -8.22 -13.40 0.99
C ILE A 28 -8.12 -11.96 1.54
N ILE A 29 -7.30 -11.78 2.57
CA ILE A 29 -7.08 -10.49 3.26
C ILE A 29 -5.80 -9.79 2.75
N SER A 30 -4.80 -10.57 2.32
CA SER A 30 -3.51 -10.04 1.84
C SER A 30 -3.61 -9.53 0.41
N SER A 31 -3.17 -8.29 0.16
CA SER A 31 -3.08 -7.69 -1.19
C SER A 31 -2.26 -8.55 -2.15
N LYS A 32 -1.07 -8.98 -1.74
CA LYS A 32 -0.23 -9.90 -2.54
C LYS A 32 -0.93 -11.19 -2.93
N GLN A 33 -1.65 -11.82 -2.00
CA GLN A 33 -2.36 -13.07 -2.32
C GLN A 33 -3.55 -12.81 -3.25
N LEU A 34 -4.20 -11.65 -3.12
CA LEU A 34 -5.28 -11.25 -4.00
C LEU A 34 -4.77 -11.00 -5.42
N ASP A 35 -3.67 -10.27 -5.57
CA ASP A 35 -3.04 -10.02 -6.86
C ASP A 35 -2.57 -11.32 -7.52
N GLN A 36 -1.98 -12.24 -6.75
CA GLN A 36 -1.60 -13.56 -7.26
C GLN A 36 -2.82 -14.35 -7.76
N ALA A 37 -3.93 -14.32 -7.02
CA ALA A 37 -5.17 -14.99 -7.41
C ALA A 37 -5.77 -14.38 -8.68
N ILE A 38 -5.69 -13.06 -8.82
CA ILE A 38 -6.15 -12.32 -10.00
C ILE A 38 -5.28 -12.65 -11.21
N GLU A 39 -3.96 -12.69 -11.05
CA GLU A 39 -3.03 -13.03 -12.13
C GLU A 39 -3.19 -14.48 -12.60
N ASN A 40 -3.39 -15.41 -11.66
CA ASN A 40 -3.70 -16.80 -11.98
C ASN A 40 -5.04 -16.90 -12.75
N THR A 41 -6.04 -16.11 -12.35
CA THR A 41 -7.35 -16.08 -13.03
C THR A 41 -7.21 -15.51 -14.45
N ARG A 42 -6.44 -14.43 -14.61
CA ARG A 42 -6.14 -13.81 -15.91
C ARG A 42 -5.38 -14.76 -16.83
N SER A 43 -4.38 -15.45 -16.29
CA SER A 43 -3.59 -16.46 -17.03
C SER A 43 -4.44 -17.66 -17.43
N PHE A 44 -5.31 -18.17 -16.55
CA PHE A 44 -6.23 -19.24 -16.88
C PHE A 44 -7.23 -18.83 -17.98
N ALA A 45 -7.77 -17.62 -17.86
CA ALA A 45 -8.68 -17.03 -18.83
C ALA A 45 -8.02 -16.87 -20.21
N GLY A 46 -6.81 -16.31 -20.28
CA GLY A 46 -6.10 -16.11 -21.55
C GLY A 46 -5.74 -17.40 -22.29
N ASN A 47 -5.58 -18.51 -21.57
CA ASN A 47 -5.25 -19.81 -22.15
C ASN A 47 -6.49 -20.66 -22.53
N THR A 48 -7.65 -20.40 -21.92
CA THR A 48 -8.83 -21.28 -22.03
C THR A 48 -10.01 -20.62 -22.75
N ILE A 49 -10.08 -19.29 -22.74
CA ILE A 49 -11.24 -18.53 -23.26
C ILE A 49 -10.89 -17.89 -24.61
N ASP A 50 -11.87 -17.86 -25.53
CA ASP A 50 -11.76 -17.27 -26.86
C ASP A 50 -11.24 -15.81 -26.76
N SER A 51 -10.23 -15.47 -27.56
CA SER A 51 -9.56 -14.17 -27.56
C SER A 51 -10.49 -12.99 -27.89
N ARG A 52 -11.72 -13.26 -28.35
CA ARG A 52 -12.76 -12.24 -28.60
C ARG A 52 -13.48 -11.78 -27.32
N LEU A 53 -13.32 -12.48 -26.20
CA LEU A 53 -13.89 -12.10 -24.90
C LEU A 53 -12.88 -11.26 -24.12
N ASN A 54 -13.25 -10.02 -23.81
CA ASN A 54 -12.45 -9.17 -22.92
C ASN A 54 -12.84 -9.45 -21.46
N ILE A 55 -11.85 -9.75 -20.63
CA ILE A 55 -12.04 -10.10 -19.22
C ILE A 55 -11.45 -9.00 -18.36
N GLU A 56 -12.32 -8.36 -17.59
CA GLU A 56 -11.97 -7.29 -16.67
C GLU A 56 -12.27 -7.76 -15.24
N VAL A 57 -11.26 -7.66 -14.37
CA VAL A 57 -11.38 -7.97 -12.95
C VAL A 57 -11.65 -6.67 -12.20
N THR A 58 -12.74 -6.64 -11.44
CA THR A 58 -13.19 -5.47 -10.70
C THR A 58 -13.82 -5.87 -9.38
N GLY A 59 -14.18 -4.89 -8.55
CA GLY A 59 -14.86 -5.06 -7.27
C GLY A 59 -14.11 -4.42 -6.11
N GLU A 60 -14.84 -4.21 -5.02
CA GLU A 60 -14.37 -3.57 -3.79
C GLU A 60 -13.05 -4.17 -3.28
N SER A 61 -12.94 -5.51 -3.26
CA SER A 61 -11.74 -6.16 -2.73
C SER A 61 -10.49 -5.87 -3.57
N TYR A 62 -10.62 -5.80 -4.89
CA TYR A 62 -9.50 -5.52 -5.79
C TYR A 62 -9.06 -4.05 -5.69
N LEU A 63 -10.02 -3.13 -5.67
CA LEU A 63 -9.75 -1.70 -5.51
C LEU A 63 -9.12 -1.40 -4.15
N ASN A 64 -9.62 -2.02 -3.08
CA ASN A 64 -9.06 -1.85 -1.74
C ASN A 64 -7.66 -2.46 -1.63
N GLY A 65 -7.41 -3.63 -2.23
CA GLY A 65 -6.08 -4.23 -2.29
C GLY A 65 -5.06 -3.31 -2.98
N GLN A 66 -5.41 -2.77 -4.15
CA GLN A 66 -4.56 -1.79 -4.84
C GLN A 66 -4.36 -0.49 -4.04
N ALA A 67 -5.41 0.00 -3.38
CA ALA A 67 -5.31 1.20 -2.55
C ALA A 67 -4.32 0.99 -1.40
N VAL A 68 -4.41 -0.14 -0.68
CA VAL A 68 -3.49 -0.49 0.42
C VAL A 68 -2.04 -0.52 -0.06
N ASP A 69 -1.76 -1.17 -1.20
CA ASP A 69 -0.40 -1.25 -1.74
C ASP A 69 0.12 0.12 -2.21
N TYR A 70 -0.71 0.90 -2.89
CA TYR A 70 -0.37 2.26 -3.32
C TYR A 70 -0.09 3.19 -2.14
N MET A 71 -0.88 3.08 -1.07
CA MET A 71 -0.70 3.85 0.16
C MET A 71 0.61 3.47 0.85
N GLY A 72 0.92 2.17 0.95
CA GLY A 72 2.18 1.70 1.51
C GLY A 72 3.42 2.25 0.78
N ASP A 73 3.44 2.15 -0.56
CA ASP A 73 4.55 2.67 -1.37
C ASP A 73 4.68 4.20 -1.28
N SER A 74 3.55 4.91 -1.38
CA SER A 74 3.51 6.37 -1.27
C SER A 74 4.06 6.83 0.08
N GLN A 75 3.77 6.12 1.15
CA GLN A 75 4.15 6.52 2.49
C GLN A 75 5.62 6.29 2.79
N LEU A 76 6.20 5.20 2.28
CA LEU A 76 7.65 4.98 2.31
C LEU A 76 8.39 6.08 1.52
N ARG A 77 7.88 6.47 0.34
CA ARG A 77 8.46 7.58 -0.44
C ARG A 77 8.38 8.90 0.32
N CYS A 78 7.24 9.21 0.94
CA CYS A 78 7.08 10.40 1.76
C CYS A 78 8.05 10.41 2.95
N LEU A 79 8.23 9.28 3.65
CA LEU A 79 9.16 9.17 4.76
C LEU A 79 10.60 9.47 4.33
N LEU A 80 11.05 8.86 3.23
CA LEU A 80 12.39 9.09 2.67
C LEU A 80 12.55 10.53 2.21
N PHE A 81 11.53 11.10 1.57
CA PHE A 81 11.54 12.49 1.11
C PHE A 81 11.66 13.46 2.29
N ILE A 82 10.89 13.28 3.36
CA ILE A 82 10.96 14.11 4.57
C ILE A 82 12.34 14.01 5.21
N LEU A 83 12.89 12.79 5.35
CA LEU A 83 14.22 12.60 5.92
C LEU A 83 15.31 13.33 5.12
N ALA A 84 15.27 13.23 3.79
CA ALA A 84 16.19 13.94 2.90
C ALA A 84 16.00 15.46 2.97
N PHE A 85 14.75 15.92 3.03
CA PHE A 85 14.42 17.35 3.12
C PHE A 85 14.92 17.97 4.42
N VAL A 86 14.70 17.30 5.55
CA VAL A 86 15.22 17.69 6.87
C VAL A 86 16.74 17.75 6.87
N PHE A 87 17.41 16.73 6.29
CA PHE A 87 18.87 16.73 6.16
C PHE A 87 19.38 17.96 5.42
N ILE A 88 18.74 18.32 4.30
CA ILE A 88 19.11 19.49 3.50
C ILE A 88 18.92 20.77 4.31
N ILE A 89 17.77 20.95 4.97
CA ILE A 89 17.49 22.15 5.77
C ILE A 89 18.51 22.31 6.89
N ILE A 90 18.77 21.27 7.69
CA ILE A 90 19.70 21.33 8.81
C ILE A 90 21.13 21.60 8.32
N THR A 91 21.54 20.94 7.24
CA THR A 91 22.87 21.16 6.64
C THR A 91 23.05 22.59 6.16
N LEU A 92 22.00 23.16 5.54
CA LEU A 92 22.02 24.53 5.03
C LEU A 92 21.99 25.56 6.17
N MET A 93 21.21 25.32 7.23
CA MET A 93 21.14 26.22 8.38
C MET A 93 22.45 26.28 9.17
N LEU A 94 23.15 25.15 9.30
CA LEU A 94 24.35 25.03 10.13
C LEU A 94 25.66 25.18 9.34
N ILE A 95 25.59 25.26 8.00
CA ILE A 95 26.73 25.37 7.07
C ILE A 95 27.79 24.26 7.33
N ASN A 96 27.36 23.15 7.94
CA ASN A 96 28.25 22.08 8.36
C ASN A 96 27.60 20.71 8.16
N VAL A 97 28.05 20.03 7.11
CA VAL A 97 27.57 18.70 6.70
C VAL A 97 27.74 17.66 7.80
N ARG A 98 28.78 17.78 8.66
CA ARG A 98 28.99 16.82 9.76
C ARG A 98 27.87 16.90 10.79
N VAL A 99 27.38 18.11 11.08
CA VAL A 99 26.29 18.32 12.03
C VAL A 99 24.96 17.86 11.42
N GLY A 100 24.76 18.11 10.12
CA GLY A 100 23.60 17.57 9.37
C GLY A 100 23.55 16.03 9.41
N LEU A 101 24.69 15.35 9.26
CA LEU A 101 24.80 13.90 9.36
C LEU A 101 24.48 13.37 10.76
N VAL A 102 24.98 14.03 11.81
CA VAL A 102 24.67 13.67 13.20
C VAL A 102 23.18 13.86 13.49
N ALA A 103 22.58 14.96 13.01
CA ALA A 103 21.15 15.22 13.18
C ALA A 103 20.28 14.14 12.52
N VAL A 104 20.61 13.73 11.29
CA VAL A 104 19.93 12.61 10.63
C VAL A 104 20.10 11.31 11.41
N MET A 105 21.30 11.05 11.95
CA MET A 105 21.56 9.85 12.72
C MET A 105 20.69 9.75 13.98
N VAL A 106 20.52 10.86 14.71
CA VAL A 106 19.65 10.93 15.89
C VAL A 106 18.17 10.77 15.50
N ASN A 107 17.76 11.21 14.31
CA ASN A 107 16.39 11.07 13.81
C ASN A 107 16.07 9.68 13.22
N ILE A 108 17.06 8.97 12.68
CA ILE A 108 16.90 7.58 12.21
C ILE A 108 16.74 6.61 13.39
N LEU A 109 17.36 6.89 14.54
CA LEU A 109 17.31 6.04 15.73
C LEU A 109 15.87 5.72 16.20
N PRO A 110 15.00 6.71 16.49
CA PRO A 110 13.63 6.45 16.95
C PRO A 110 12.79 5.72 15.89
N VAL A 111 13.01 6.01 14.60
CA VAL A 111 12.33 5.35 13.48
C VAL A 111 12.72 3.87 13.39
N THR A 112 14.01 3.58 13.56
CA THR A 112 14.54 2.21 13.57
C THR A 112 14.00 1.44 14.77
N ILE A 113 13.93 2.07 15.95
CA ILE A 113 13.35 1.46 17.14
C ILE A 113 11.86 1.17 16.91
N LEU A 114 11.10 2.12 16.36
CA LEU A 114 9.67 1.95 16.08
C LEU A 114 9.40 0.76 15.15
N PHE A 115 10.07 0.71 14.00
CA PHE A 115 9.90 -0.39 13.05
C PHE A 115 10.48 -1.72 13.60
N GLY A 116 11.55 -1.67 14.39
CA GLY A 116 12.13 -2.83 15.06
C GLY A 116 11.16 -3.44 16.08
N VAL A 117 10.50 -2.60 16.89
CA VAL A 117 9.45 -3.03 17.83
C VAL A 117 8.26 -3.61 17.08
N MET A 118 7.79 -2.95 16.02
CA MET A 118 6.69 -3.48 15.19
C MET A 118 7.04 -4.85 14.60
N GLY A 119 8.26 -5.01 14.07
CA GLY A 119 8.76 -6.28 13.56
C GLY A 119 8.86 -7.36 14.65
N TYR A 120 9.30 -7.00 15.86
CA TYR A 120 9.43 -7.92 16.99
C TYR A 120 8.06 -8.42 17.51
N PHE A 121 7.06 -7.53 17.57
CA PHE A 121 5.71 -7.86 18.03
C PHE A 121 4.78 -8.37 16.92
N TYR A 122 5.29 -8.60 15.70
CA TYR A 122 4.51 -8.97 14.52
C TYR A 122 3.30 -8.04 14.26
N ILE A 123 3.47 -6.75 14.57
CA ILE A 123 2.45 -5.74 14.29
C ILE A 123 2.48 -5.51 12.78
N ALA A 124 1.34 -5.75 12.13
CA ALA A 124 1.21 -5.54 10.70
C ALA A 124 1.50 -4.08 10.36
N LEU A 125 2.40 -3.88 9.39
CA LEU A 125 2.59 -2.56 8.80
C LEU A 125 1.36 -2.24 7.94
N ASP A 126 0.66 -1.19 8.32
CA ASP A 126 -0.48 -0.66 7.60
C ASP A 126 -0.33 0.86 7.45
N THR A 127 -1.27 1.48 6.75
CA THR A 127 -1.23 2.93 6.53
C THR A 127 -1.27 3.72 7.86
N GLY A 128 -2.02 3.25 8.85
CA GLY A 128 -2.16 3.94 10.13
C GLY A 128 -0.86 3.96 10.93
N THR A 129 -0.21 2.80 11.03
CA THR A 129 1.08 2.62 11.72
C THR A 129 2.19 3.40 11.03
N LEU A 130 2.21 3.44 9.69
CA LEU A 130 3.11 4.30 8.92
C LEU A 130 2.81 5.80 9.11
N MET A 131 1.55 6.21 9.32
CA MET A 131 1.19 7.62 9.57
C MET A 131 1.73 8.08 10.93
N VAL A 132 1.51 7.26 11.95
CA VAL A 132 2.05 7.53 13.29
C VAL A 132 3.58 7.61 13.24
N ALA A 133 4.24 6.72 12.48
CA ALA A 133 5.70 6.76 12.31
C ALA A 133 6.20 8.10 11.72
N ALA A 134 5.52 8.63 10.70
CA ALA A 134 5.87 9.92 10.11
C ALA A 134 5.67 11.10 11.08
N ILE A 135 4.60 11.08 11.87
CA ILE A 135 4.33 12.12 12.89
C ILE A 135 5.39 12.10 13.99
N VAL A 136 5.72 10.91 14.50
CA VAL A 136 6.76 10.75 15.53
C VAL A 136 8.12 11.21 15.00
N LEU A 137 8.44 10.92 13.74
CA LEU A 137 9.65 11.42 13.09
C LEU A 137 9.67 12.95 13.04
N GLY A 138 8.55 13.58 12.65
CA GLY A 138 8.45 15.05 12.61
C GLY A 138 8.67 15.71 13.98
N ILE A 139 8.07 15.15 15.04
CA ILE A 139 8.26 15.63 16.41
C ILE A 139 9.72 15.43 16.88
N GLY A 140 10.33 14.29 16.56
CA GLY A 140 11.73 14.02 16.89
C GLY A 140 12.70 14.99 16.19
N VAL A 141 12.43 15.32 14.93
CA VAL A 141 13.22 16.30 14.18
C VAL A 141 13.10 17.69 14.79
N ASP A 142 11.89 18.11 15.17
CA ASP A 142 11.66 19.41 15.82
C ASP A 142 12.45 19.53 17.15
N HIS A 143 12.35 18.51 18.01
CA HIS A 143 13.10 18.48 19.26
C HIS A 143 14.62 18.46 19.06
N THR A 144 15.12 17.74 18.06
CA THR A 144 16.57 17.73 17.76
C THR A 144 17.04 19.07 17.20
N MET A 145 16.22 19.76 16.40
CA MET A 145 16.54 21.08 15.89
C MET A 145 16.66 22.12 17.02
N HIS A 146 15.73 22.12 17.98
CA HIS A 146 15.83 22.99 19.17
C HIS A 146 17.05 22.67 20.04
N PHE A 147 17.54 21.43 20.04
CA PHE A 147 18.70 21.05 20.84
C PHE A 147 20.04 21.41 20.15
N ILE A 148 20.07 21.48 18.82
CA ILE A 148 21.28 21.74 18.02
C ILE A 148 21.51 23.25 17.79
N VAL A 149 20.44 24.05 17.71
CA VAL A 149 20.47 25.52 17.59
C VAL A 149 20.58 26.17 18.97
#